data_AF-A0A829GH94-F1
#
_entry.id   AF-A0A829GH94-F1
#
_cell.length_a   1.000
_cell.length_b   1.000
_cell.length_c   1.000
_cell.angle_alpha   90.00
_cell.angle_beta   90.00
_cell.angle_gamma   90.00
#
_symmetry.space_group_name_H-M   'P 1'
#
loop_
_entity.id
_entity.type
_entity.pdbx_description
1 polymer ?
#
loop_
_entity_poly.entity_id
_entity_poly.type
_entity_poly.pdbx_seq_one_letter_code
_entity_poly.pdbx_strand_id
1 'polypeptide(L)'
;MYYQNVSVGQLIKRVSRFTVEIDLNGTVEPVHMNNTGRNKEILIPGSLASVRYVDNPNRKTHYDLLAVQRQDRWINIDSLAPNHVAKECLEAGTLKLPGLALPYAVHPESTWRDSRLDFAGKAADGQSWFVETKGVTLANGTLAAFPDAPTTRAVKHVHTLTMAQAEGYQAFLLFIVQLPDIRQMTIYRDRFPELVTAITTAKQNGVRVLAYDTMTGPDQITLGNEIPFDEHLPFSEINLNSL
;
A
#
# COMPACT_ATOMS: atom_id res chain seq x y z
N MET A 1 10.84 6.31 -4.26
CA MET A 1 11.37 6.66 -2.93
C MET A 1 12.55 5.78 -2.52
N TYR A 2 13.59 6.38 -1.94
CA TYR A 2 14.74 5.70 -1.32
C TYR A 2 14.83 6.08 0.16
N TYR A 3 15.03 5.10 1.03
CA TYR A 3 15.25 5.29 2.46
C TYR A 3 16.73 5.57 2.73
N GLN A 4 17.00 6.36 3.77
CA GLN A 4 18.35 6.66 4.25
C GLN A 4 18.59 5.96 5.60
N ASN A 5 19.85 5.80 5.99
CA ASN A 5 20.25 5.18 7.27
C ASN A 5 19.65 3.79 7.48
N VAL A 6 19.75 2.95 6.45
CA VAL A 6 19.16 1.61 6.44
C VAL A 6 20.15 0.56 6.90
N SER A 7 19.70 -0.31 7.79
CA SER A 7 20.40 -1.52 8.22
C SER A 7 19.52 -2.74 7.99
N VAL A 8 20.13 -3.90 7.75
CA VAL A 8 19.41 -5.18 7.66
C VAL A 8 19.79 -6.04 8.86
N GLY A 9 18.79 -6.64 9.49
CA GLY A 9 18.94 -7.56 10.61
C GLY A 9 18.01 -8.76 10.48
N GLN A 10 17.95 -9.57 11.54
CA GLN A 10 17.06 -10.73 11.60
C GLN A 10 15.86 -10.44 12.50
N LEU A 11 14.66 -10.66 11.98
CA LEU A 11 13.43 -10.56 12.77
C LEU A 11 13.42 -11.65 13.85
N ILE A 12 13.35 -11.26 15.11
CA ILE A 12 13.27 -12.19 16.23
C ILE A 12 11.81 -12.56 16.50
N LYS A 13 10.96 -11.55 16.75
CA LYS A 13 9.53 -11.75 16.99
C LYS A 13 8.74 -10.45 16.88
N ARG A 14 7.43 -10.57 16.67
CA ARG A 14 6.48 -9.48 16.88
C ARG A 14 6.11 -9.40 18.37
N VAL A 15 6.39 -8.27 19.00
CA VAL A 15 6.12 -8.04 20.44
C VAL A 15 4.72 -7.47 20.63
N SER A 16 4.30 -6.54 19.77
CA SER A 16 3.01 -5.89 19.84
C SER A 16 2.47 -5.53 18.46
N ARG A 17 1.32 -4.85 18.41
CA ARG A 17 0.80 -4.30 17.14
C ARG A 17 1.73 -3.26 16.50
N PHE A 18 2.63 -2.64 17.25
CA PHE A 18 3.51 -1.54 16.81
C PHE A 18 5.00 -1.79 17.03
N THR A 19 5.39 -2.98 17.50
CA THR A 19 6.77 -3.25 17.90
C THR A 19 7.16 -4.66 17.52
N VAL A 20 8.34 -4.78 16.92
CA VAL A 20 9.05 -6.04 16.70
C VAL A 20 10.43 -5.96 17.38
N GLU A 21 11.03 -7.11 17.65
CA GLU A 21 12.44 -7.20 18.03
C GLU A 21 13.25 -7.68 16.81
N ILE A 22 14.34 -7.00 16.51
CA ILE A 22 15.26 -7.33 15.41
C ILE A 22 16.66 -7.43 15.98
N ASP A 23 17.38 -8.49 15.62
CA ASP A 23 18.81 -8.60 15.87
C ASP A 23 19.57 -7.81 14.79
N LEU A 24 20.21 -6.72 15.21
CA LEU A 24 21.12 -5.90 14.41
C LEU A 24 22.55 -6.18 14.87
N ASN A 25 23.25 -7.04 14.13
CA ASN A 25 24.67 -7.37 14.36
C ASN A 25 24.98 -7.87 15.78
N GLY A 26 24.11 -8.72 16.36
CA GLY A 26 24.24 -9.28 17.70
C GLY A 26 23.57 -8.46 18.79
N THR A 27 22.97 -7.32 18.45
CA THR A 27 22.20 -6.48 19.39
C THR A 27 20.72 -6.58 19.09
N VAL A 28 19.93 -7.03 20.07
CA VAL A 28 18.47 -7.07 19.95
C VAL A 28 17.91 -5.67 20.19
N GLU A 29 17.31 -5.09 19.15
CA GLU A 29 16.76 -3.74 19.16
C GLU A 29 15.23 -3.77 19.04
N PRO A 30 14.50 -2.97 19.84
CA PRO A 30 13.08 -2.75 19.65
C PRO A 30 12.85 -1.80 18.47
N VAL A 31 12.06 -2.26 17.50
CA VAL A 31 11.81 -1.54 16.25
C VAL A 31 10.33 -1.20 16.13
N HIS A 32 10.02 0.04 15.77
CA HIS A 32 8.66 0.47 15.53
C HIS A 32 8.12 -0.05 14.19
N MET A 33 6.87 -0.48 14.16
CA MET A 33 6.15 -0.86 12.95
C MET A 33 4.86 -0.05 12.86
N ASN A 34 4.69 0.68 11.76
CA ASN A 34 3.52 1.53 11.50
C ASN A 34 2.39 0.81 10.73
N ASN A 35 2.61 -0.46 10.36
CA ASN A 35 1.60 -1.30 9.73
C ASN A 35 0.95 -2.21 10.77
N THR A 36 -0.32 -1.93 11.06
CA THR A 36 -1.13 -2.65 12.05
C THR A 36 -1.81 -3.90 11.50
N GLY A 37 -1.51 -4.26 10.25
CA GLY A 37 -2.01 -5.45 9.58
C GLY A 37 -1.73 -6.75 10.34
N ARG A 38 -2.35 -7.82 9.86
CA ARG A 38 -2.14 -9.15 10.46
C ARG A 38 -0.70 -9.61 10.30
N ASN A 39 -0.10 -9.37 9.13
CA ASN A 39 1.31 -9.58 8.82
C ASN A 39 1.84 -10.95 9.27
N LYS A 40 1.00 -12.00 9.31
CA LYS A 40 1.36 -13.30 9.90
C LYS A 40 2.30 -14.07 8.96
N GLU A 41 2.02 -13.96 7.67
CA GLU A 41 2.78 -14.47 6.55
C GLU A 41 4.02 -13.61 6.23
N ILE A 42 4.16 -12.44 6.86
CA ILE A 42 5.29 -11.53 6.64
C ILE A 42 6.27 -11.61 7.82
N LEU A 43 5.77 -11.49 9.05
CA LEU A 43 6.58 -11.39 10.27
C LEU A 43 6.95 -12.76 10.84
N ILE A 44 7.64 -13.58 10.04
CA ILE A 44 8.15 -14.90 10.46
C ILE A 44 9.54 -14.75 11.10
N PRO A 45 9.75 -15.23 12.34
CA PRO A 45 11.06 -15.25 12.99
C PRO A 45 12.17 -15.83 12.10
N GLY A 46 13.34 -15.21 12.13
CA GLY A 46 14.51 -15.55 11.29
C GLY A 46 14.53 -14.86 9.93
N SER A 47 13.44 -14.22 9.49
CA SER A 47 13.42 -13.48 8.22
C SER A 47 14.34 -12.26 8.26
N LEU A 48 15.00 -11.94 7.15
CA LEU A 48 15.71 -10.66 7.04
C LEU A 48 14.70 -9.51 7.08
N ALA A 49 15.04 -8.47 7.84
CA ALA A 49 14.23 -7.29 8.00
C ALA A 49 15.12 -6.05 7.86
N SER A 50 14.68 -5.09 7.05
CA SER A 50 15.35 -3.82 6.90
C SER A 50 14.71 -2.77 7.79
N VAL A 51 15.56 -1.96 8.41
CA VAL A 51 15.16 -0.93 9.36
C VAL A 51 15.84 0.39 9.02
N ARG A 52 15.17 1.50 9.31
CA ARG A 52 15.79 2.84 9.24
C ARG A 52 16.04 3.37 10.63
N TYR A 53 17.25 3.86 10.87
CA TYR A 53 17.56 4.63 12.07
C TYR A 53 16.89 6.01 12.03
N VAL A 54 16.26 6.39 13.14
CA VAL A 54 15.62 7.68 13.34
C VAL A 54 16.22 8.36 14.56
N ASP A 55 17.01 9.40 14.30
CA ASP A 55 17.60 10.26 15.31
C ASP A 55 16.56 11.25 15.85
N ASN A 56 15.75 10.79 16.81
CA ASN A 56 14.82 11.66 17.51
C ASN A 56 14.80 11.29 19.00
N PRO A 57 15.29 12.16 19.89
CA PRO A 57 15.43 11.87 21.32
C PRO A 57 14.09 11.66 22.03
N ASN A 58 12.97 12.07 21.44
CA ASN A 58 11.63 11.89 22.01
C ASN A 58 11.03 10.52 21.66
N ARG A 59 11.67 9.72 20.81
CA ARG A 59 11.16 8.40 20.43
C ARG A 59 11.51 7.34 21.47
N LYS A 60 10.62 6.37 21.62
CA LYS A 60 10.87 5.16 22.43
C LYS A 60 11.75 4.13 21.72
N THR A 61 11.77 4.15 20.39
CA THR A 61 12.56 3.25 19.54
C THR A 61 13.38 4.07 18.57
N HIS A 62 14.62 3.67 18.33
CA HIS A 62 15.51 4.34 17.39
C HIS A 62 15.34 3.87 15.94
N TYR A 63 14.46 2.90 15.70
CA TYR A 63 14.31 2.28 14.38
C TYR A 63 12.85 2.18 13.96
N ASP A 64 12.61 2.34 12.66
CA ASP A 64 11.38 1.97 11.96
C ASP A 64 11.62 0.74 11.09
N LEU A 65 10.72 -0.23 11.13
CA LEU A 65 10.71 -1.39 10.24
C LEU A 65 10.23 -0.94 8.85
N LEU A 66 11.03 -1.18 7.82
CA LEU A 66 10.75 -0.77 6.45
C LEU A 66 10.24 -1.94 5.61
N ALA A 67 11.00 -3.03 5.57
CA ALA A 67 10.67 -4.19 4.74
C ALA A 67 11.09 -5.50 5.41
N VAL A 68 10.46 -6.59 5.00
CA VAL A 68 10.79 -7.96 5.43
C VAL A 68 10.94 -8.83 4.20
N GLN A 69 12.02 -9.61 4.14
CA GLN A 69 12.29 -10.50 3.02
C GLN A 69 11.57 -11.83 3.20
N ARG A 70 10.76 -12.24 2.22
CA ARG A 70 10.13 -13.56 2.13
C ARG A 70 10.33 -14.14 0.74
N GLN A 71 10.79 -15.40 0.65
CA GLN A 71 11.00 -16.09 -0.63
C GLN A 71 11.78 -15.21 -1.63
N ASP A 72 12.92 -14.66 -1.17
CA ASP A 72 13.80 -13.75 -1.92
C ASP A 72 13.19 -12.40 -2.35
N ARG A 73 11.94 -12.11 -1.99
CA ARG A 73 11.26 -10.84 -2.27
C ARG A 73 11.21 -9.95 -1.03
N TRP A 74 11.53 -8.68 -1.19
CA TRP A 74 11.34 -7.68 -0.14
C TRP A 74 9.90 -7.20 -0.13
N ILE A 75 9.19 -7.39 0.97
CA ILE A 75 7.85 -6.83 1.16
C ILE A 75 8.04 -5.54 1.96
N ASN A 76 7.82 -4.40 1.33
CA ASN A 76 7.81 -3.12 2.03
C ASN A 76 6.54 -3.05 2.89
N ILE A 77 6.70 -2.89 4.20
CA ILE A 77 5.58 -2.86 5.13
C ILE A 77 5.31 -1.45 5.66
N ASP A 78 6.10 -0.45 5.27
CA ASP A 78 5.90 0.93 5.66
C ASP A 78 4.54 1.43 5.14
N SER A 79 3.61 1.70 6.04
CA SER A 79 2.24 2.10 5.69
C SER A 79 2.15 3.49 5.07
N LEU A 80 3.21 4.30 5.17
CA LEU A 80 3.28 5.64 4.55
C LEU A 80 3.81 5.60 3.11
N ALA A 81 4.53 4.54 2.74
CA ALA A 81 5.19 4.44 1.45
C ALA A 81 4.24 4.52 0.23
N PRO A 82 3.05 3.89 0.22
CA PRO A 82 2.12 3.97 -0.91
C PRO A 82 1.78 5.42 -1.30
N ASN A 83 1.44 6.26 -0.33
CA ASN A 83 1.10 7.66 -0.59
C ASN A 83 2.33 8.44 -1.07
N HIS A 84 3.51 8.20 -0.51
CA HIS A 84 4.74 8.83 -0.99
C HIS A 84 5.04 8.46 -2.44
N VAL A 85 4.99 7.18 -2.79
CA VAL A 85 5.22 6.69 -4.16
C VAL A 85 4.19 7.26 -5.13
N ALA A 86 2.90 7.21 -4.77
CA ALA A 86 1.83 7.74 -5.58
C ALA A 86 2.00 9.25 -5.83
N LYS A 87 2.31 10.03 -4.79
CA LYS A 87 2.56 11.47 -4.91
C LYS A 87 3.70 11.77 -5.87
N GLU A 88 4.88 11.17 -5.64
CA GLU A 88 6.07 11.36 -6.49
C GLU A 88 5.75 11.05 -7.96
N CYS A 89 5.03 9.96 -8.22
CA CYS A 89 4.76 9.50 -9.58
C CYS A 89 3.62 10.28 -10.26
N LEU A 90 2.63 10.77 -9.51
CA LEU A 90 1.60 11.68 -10.01
C LEU A 90 2.21 13.03 -10.40
N GLU A 91 3.08 13.59 -9.56
CA GLU A 91 3.75 14.87 -9.82
C GLU A 91 4.71 14.76 -11.01
N ALA A 92 5.42 13.63 -11.15
CA ALA A 92 6.31 13.36 -12.28
C ALA A 92 5.59 12.92 -13.57
N GLY A 93 4.30 12.58 -13.51
CA GLY A 93 3.53 12.06 -14.64
C GLY A 93 3.89 10.63 -15.08
N THR A 94 4.63 9.89 -14.24
CA THR A 94 4.96 8.47 -14.48
C THR A 94 3.80 7.55 -14.09
N LEU A 95 3.02 7.93 -13.06
CA LEU A 95 1.72 7.31 -12.78
C LEU A 95 0.66 8.06 -13.58
N LYS A 96 0.13 7.42 -14.61
CA LYS A 96 -0.89 8.02 -15.47
C LYS A 96 -2.28 7.75 -14.92
N LEU A 97 -3.10 8.79 -14.86
CA LEU A 97 -4.52 8.68 -14.64
C LEU A 97 -5.20 8.62 -16.01
N PRO A 98 -5.77 7.46 -16.42
CA PRO A 98 -6.37 7.33 -17.74
C PRO A 98 -7.36 8.45 -18.03
N GLY A 99 -7.38 8.95 -19.26
CA GLY A 99 -8.30 10.01 -19.69
C GLY A 99 -8.06 11.40 -19.08
N LEU A 100 -6.90 11.63 -18.46
CA LEU A 100 -6.48 12.95 -17.96
C LEU A 100 -5.17 13.40 -18.58
N ALA A 101 -5.10 14.67 -19.01
CA ALA A 101 -3.90 15.27 -19.58
C ALA A 101 -2.85 15.63 -18.50
N LEU A 102 -1.58 15.36 -18.81
CA LEU A 102 -0.42 15.79 -18.02
C LEU A 102 -0.02 17.25 -18.35
N PRO A 103 0.66 17.96 -17.43
CA PRO A 103 0.98 17.56 -16.05
C PRO A 103 -0.22 17.68 -15.11
N TYR A 104 -0.12 17.03 -13.95
CA TYR A 104 -1.14 17.13 -12.90
C TYR A 104 -0.75 18.18 -11.85
N ALA A 105 -1.68 19.03 -11.45
CA ALA A 105 -1.60 19.74 -10.18
C ALA A 105 -2.06 18.79 -9.07
N VAL A 106 -1.19 18.48 -8.10
CA VAL A 106 -1.44 17.46 -7.06
C VAL A 106 -1.56 18.12 -5.68
N HIS A 107 -2.64 17.80 -4.98
CA HIS A 107 -2.96 18.30 -3.63
C HIS A 107 -3.20 17.11 -2.68
N PRO A 108 -2.21 16.74 -1.85
CA PRO A 108 -2.35 15.67 -0.89
C PRO A 108 -3.41 15.97 0.19
N GLU A 109 -3.92 14.91 0.82
CA GLU A 109 -4.66 14.97 2.08
C GLU A 109 -5.92 15.87 2.02
N SER A 110 -6.65 15.76 0.91
CA SER A 110 -7.75 16.66 0.56
C SER A 110 -9.08 16.23 1.18
N THR A 111 -9.66 17.11 1.98
CA THR A 111 -11.00 16.89 2.55
C THR A 111 -12.06 17.16 1.48
N TRP A 112 -12.94 16.18 1.27
CA TRP A 112 -14.14 16.34 0.46
C TRP A 112 -15.32 15.68 1.18
N ARG A 113 -16.36 16.49 1.45
CA ARG A 113 -17.47 16.13 2.33
C ARG A 113 -16.97 15.65 3.70
N ASP A 114 -17.31 14.42 4.10
CA ASP A 114 -17.00 13.82 5.40
C ASP A 114 -15.78 12.88 5.35
N SER A 115 -15.01 12.94 4.27
CA SER A 115 -13.87 12.07 3.99
C SER A 115 -12.63 12.89 3.66
N ARG A 116 -11.47 12.35 4.01
CA ARG A 116 -10.17 12.88 3.58
C ARG A 116 -9.58 11.88 2.60
N LEU A 117 -9.55 12.28 1.33
CA LEU A 117 -8.98 11.49 0.25
C LEU A 117 -7.48 11.76 0.15
N ASP A 118 -6.71 10.75 -0.26
CA ASP A 118 -5.25 10.86 -0.30
C ASP A 118 -4.77 11.97 -1.24
N PHE A 119 -5.39 12.13 -2.41
CA PHE A 119 -5.04 13.19 -3.36
C PHE A 119 -6.26 13.78 -4.07
N ALA A 120 -6.21 15.08 -4.31
CA ALA A 120 -7.04 15.79 -5.27
C ALA A 120 -6.16 16.54 -6.27
N GLY A 121 -6.73 16.96 -7.40
CA GLY A 121 -5.96 17.75 -8.34
C GLY A 121 -6.71 18.20 -9.56
N LYS A 122 -5.95 18.79 -10.49
CA LYS A 122 -6.42 19.15 -11.83
C LYS A 122 -5.47 18.63 -12.88
N ALA A 123 -6.02 18.13 -13.97
CA ALA A 123 -5.28 17.82 -15.19
C ALA A 123 -4.99 19.09 -16.00
N ALA A 124 -4.10 19.00 -16.99
CA ALA A 124 -3.72 20.14 -17.83
C ALA A 124 -4.89 20.71 -18.66
N ASP A 125 -5.89 19.90 -18.95
CA ASP A 125 -7.15 20.29 -19.60
C ASP A 125 -8.18 20.91 -18.63
N GLY A 126 -7.83 21.06 -17.35
CA GLY A 126 -8.66 21.64 -16.30
C GLY A 126 -9.58 20.64 -15.59
N GLN A 127 -9.61 19.36 -15.99
CA GLN A 127 -10.45 18.36 -15.36
C GLN A 127 -10.02 18.09 -13.92
N SER A 128 -10.94 18.27 -12.97
CA SER A 128 -10.71 17.96 -11.56
C SER A 128 -10.76 16.45 -11.30
N TRP A 129 -9.91 15.96 -10.41
CA TRP A 129 -9.80 14.54 -10.11
C TRP A 129 -9.49 14.28 -8.63
N PHE A 130 -9.79 13.04 -8.19
CA PHE A 130 -9.45 12.49 -6.88
C PHE A 130 -8.80 11.12 -7.03
N VAL A 131 -7.80 10.85 -6.20
CA VAL A 131 -7.17 9.52 -6.06
C VAL A 131 -7.20 9.12 -4.59
N GLU A 132 -7.68 7.91 -4.33
CA GLU A 132 -7.54 7.24 -3.04
C GLU A 132 -6.57 6.06 -3.18
N THR A 133 -5.53 6.03 -2.35
CA THR A 133 -4.47 5.02 -2.39
C THR A 133 -4.72 3.92 -1.36
N LYS A 134 -4.34 2.70 -1.71
CA LYS A 134 -4.40 1.52 -0.84
C LYS A 134 -3.07 0.77 -0.96
N GLY A 135 -2.34 0.67 0.15
CA GLY A 135 -1.17 -0.20 0.25
C GLY A 135 -1.59 -1.66 0.32
N VAL A 136 -0.87 -2.53 -0.40
CA VAL A 136 -1.18 -3.95 -0.50
C VAL A 136 0.09 -4.76 -0.25
N THR A 137 0.07 -5.58 0.81
CA THR A 137 1.19 -6.46 1.18
C THR A 137 0.80 -7.94 1.15
N LEU A 138 -0.50 -8.25 1.18
CA LEU A 138 -1.00 -9.62 1.13
C LEU A 138 -0.89 -10.17 -0.30
N ALA A 139 -0.17 -11.30 -0.43
CA ALA A 139 0.00 -11.98 -1.71
C ALA A 139 0.18 -13.49 -1.52
N ASN A 140 -0.14 -14.24 -2.57
CA ASN A 140 0.20 -15.65 -2.70
C ASN A 140 0.76 -15.89 -4.12
N GLY A 141 2.04 -16.26 -4.20
CA GLY A 141 2.76 -16.28 -5.48
C GLY A 141 2.77 -14.90 -6.14
N THR A 142 2.25 -14.81 -7.36
CA THR A 142 2.19 -13.59 -8.17
C THR A 142 0.82 -12.88 -8.13
N LEU A 143 -0.08 -13.31 -7.26
CA LEU A 143 -1.41 -12.70 -7.06
C LEU A 143 -1.43 -11.94 -5.74
N ALA A 144 -1.68 -10.64 -5.81
CA ALA A 144 -1.89 -9.79 -4.63
C ALA A 144 -3.38 -9.67 -4.30
N ALA A 145 -3.71 -9.44 -3.04
CA ALA A 145 -5.09 -9.21 -2.62
C ALA A 145 -5.22 -8.16 -1.53
N PHE A 146 -6.34 -7.45 -1.54
CA PHE A 146 -6.72 -6.51 -0.48
C PHE A 146 -8.15 -6.81 0.00
N PRO A 147 -8.49 -6.66 1.30
CA PRO A 147 -7.63 -6.22 2.39
C PRO A 147 -7.00 -7.41 3.13
N ASP A 148 -5.99 -7.12 3.95
CA ASP A 148 -5.36 -8.08 4.87
C ASP A 148 -6.14 -8.21 6.21
N ALA A 149 -7.07 -7.29 6.50
CA ALA A 149 -8.02 -7.30 7.60
C ALA A 149 -9.33 -6.59 7.21
N PRO A 150 -10.49 -6.91 7.82
CA PRO A 150 -11.74 -6.18 7.56
C PRO A 150 -11.59 -4.66 7.74
N THR A 151 -12.13 -3.86 6.81
CA THR A 151 -11.91 -2.40 6.78
C THR A 151 -13.13 -1.61 6.28
N THR A 152 -13.99 -1.20 7.21
CA THR A 152 -15.15 -0.33 6.91
C THR A 152 -14.73 1.04 6.36
N ARG A 153 -13.53 1.52 6.73
CA ARG A 153 -12.98 2.77 6.21
C ARG A 153 -12.71 2.70 4.71
N ALA A 154 -12.23 1.57 4.19
CA ALA A 154 -12.01 1.43 2.76
C ALA A 154 -13.34 1.49 1.98
N VAL A 155 -14.38 0.82 2.49
CA VAL A 155 -15.74 0.89 1.91
C VAL A 155 -16.26 2.33 1.90
N LYS A 156 -16.12 3.07 3.00
CA LYS A 156 -16.48 4.49 3.07
C LYS A 156 -15.79 5.29 1.96
N HIS A 157 -14.47 5.15 1.80
CA HIS A 157 -13.73 5.91 0.80
C HIS A 157 -14.13 5.53 -0.64
N VAL A 158 -14.43 4.26 -0.93
CA VAL A 158 -14.96 3.84 -2.24
C VAL A 158 -16.31 4.48 -2.54
N HIS A 159 -17.20 4.58 -1.55
CA HIS A 159 -18.45 5.32 -1.70
C HIS A 159 -18.20 6.82 -1.93
N THR A 160 -17.24 7.42 -1.22
CA THR A 160 -16.82 8.81 -1.44
C THR A 160 -16.35 9.05 -2.87
N LEU A 161 -15.51 8.18 -3.42
CA LEU A 161 -15.09 8.26 -4.82
C LEU A 161 -16.28 8.14 -5.78
N THR A 162 -17.23 7.25 -5.50
CA THR A 162 -18.45 7.09 -6.30
C THR A 162 -19.29 8.37 -6.32
N MET A 163 -19.45 9.02 -5.16
CA MET A 163 -20.15 10.31 -5.06
C MET A 163 -19.40 11.41 -5.82
N ALA A 164 -18.07 11.46 -5.74
CA ALA A 164 -17.28 12.45 -6.45
C ALA A 164 -17.38 12.26 -7.98
N GLN A 165 -17.36 11.02 -8.44
CA GLN A 165 -17.56 10.68 -9.85
C GLN A 165 -18.92 11.18 -10.38
N ALA A 166 -19.99 11.02 -9.59
CA ALA A 166 -21.33 11.51 -9.94
C ALA A 166 -21.43 13.04 -10.00
N GLU A 167 -20.54 13.77 -9.30
CA GLU A 167 -20.46 15.23 -9.34
C GLU A 167 -19.50 15.77 -10.42
N GLY A 168 -19.00 14.90 -11.32
CA GLY A 168 -18.18 15.29 -12.46
C GLY A 168 -16.68 15.35 -12.20
N TYR A 169 -16.21 14.93 -11.02
CA TYR A 169 -14.79 14.66 -10.80
C TYR A 169 -14.39 13.35 -11.48
N GLN A 170 -13.14 13.22 -11.93
CA GLN A 170 -12.60 11.91 -12.29
C GLN A 170 -12.06 11.23 -11.01
N ALA A 171 -12.61 10.09 -10.64
CA ALA A 171 -12.28 9.41 -9.40
C ALA A 171 -11.51 8.11 -9.65
N PHE A 172 -10.43 7.92 -8.90
CA PHE A 172 -9.54 6.77 -9.03
C PHE A 172 -9.33 6.09 -7.67
N LEU A 173 -9.49 4.77 -7.65
CA LEU A 173 -9.00 3.92 -6.57
C LEU A 173 -7.68 3.30 -7.02
N LEU A 174 -6.60 3.63 -6.34
CA LEU A 174 -5.25 3.21 -6.68
C LEU A 174 -4.73 2.20 -5.65
N PHE A 175 -4.35 1.02 -6.12
CA PHE A 175 -3.64 0.03 -5.32
C PHE A 175 -2.14 0.07 -5.63
N ILE A 176 -1.33 0.25 -4.60
CA ILE A 176 0.13 0.13 -4.67
C ILE A 176 0.53 -1.17 -3.97
N VAL A 177 0.95 -2.15 -4.77
CA VAL A 177 1.37 -3.46 -4.27
C VAL A 177 2.84 -3.37 -3.84
N GLN A 178 3.07 -3.43 -2.53
CA GLN A 178 4.34 -3.13 -1.87
C GLN A 178 5.33 -4.32 -1.88
N LEU A 179 5.36 -5.06 -2.98
CA LEU A 179 6.29 -6.17 -3.23
C LEU A 179 6.43 -6.41 -4.75
N PRO A 180 7.55 -7.02 -5.21
CA PRO A 180 7.82 -7.23 -6.61
C PRO A 180 7.20 -8.54 -7.11
N ASP A 181 7.30 -8.74 -8.43
CA ASP A 181 6.87 -9.96 -9.13
C ASP A 181 5.37 -10.28 -8.99
N ILE A 182 4.54 -9.24 -8.89
CA ILE A 182 3.09 -9.37 -8.89
C ILE A 182 2.59 -9.16 -10.32
N ARG A 183 1.72 -10.07 -10.76
CA ARG A 183 1.19 -10.07 -12.15
C ARG A 183 -0.26 -9.64 -12.22
N GLN A 184 -0.96 -9.67 -11.10
CA GLN A 184 -2.39 -9.37 -11.02
C GLN A 184 -2.80 -9.13 -9.57
N MET A 185 -3.89 -8.41 -9.40
CA MET A 185 -4.46 -8.09 -8.11
C MET A 185 -5.97 -8.37 -8.06
N THR A 186 -6.43 -8.82 -6.90
CA THR A 186 -7.85 -9.03 -6.59
C THR A 186 -8.25 -8.44 -5.23
N ILE A 187 -9.50 -8.62 -4.85
CA ILE A 187 -10.01 -8.38 -3.51
C ILE A 187 -10.18 -9.71 -2.76
N TYR A 188 -9.72 -9.78 -1.52
CA TYR A 188 -9.89 -10.98 -0.70
C TYR A 188 -11.32 -11.04 -0.14
N ARG A 189 -12.24 -11.56 -0.95
CA ARG A 189 -13.68 -11.63 -0.66
C ARG A 189 -14.00 -12.30 0.67
N ASP A 190 -13.38 -13.44 0.99
CA ASP A 190 -13.68 -14.18 2.23
C ASP A 190 -13.29 -13.38 3.48
N ARG A 191 -12.37 -12.43 3.34
CA ARG A 191 -11.97 -11.54 4.43
C ARG A 191 -12.96 -10.42 4.65
N PHE A 192 -13.44 -9.81 3.57
CA PHE A 192 -14.32 -8.65 3.66
C PHE A 192 -15.18 -8.50 2.40
N PRO A 193 -16.31 -9.23 2.30
CA PRO A 193 -17.11 -9.31 1.08
C PRO A 193 -17.76 -7.97 0.70
N GLU A 194 -18.06 -7.10 1.67
CA GLU A 194 -18.67 -5.79 1.43
C GLU A 194 -17.82 -4.90 0.54
N LEU A 195 -16.49 -5.03 0.62
CA LEU A 195 -15.58 -4.23 -0.21
C LEU A 195 -15.68 -4.59 -1.68
N VAL A 196 -15.89 -5.87 -2.02
CA VAL A 196 -16.07 -6.27 -3.42
C VAL A 196 -17.32 -5.60 -4.00
N THR A 197 -18.43 -5.68 -3.28
CA THR A 197 -19.69 -5.05 -3.71
C THR A 197 -19.52 -3.54 -3.90
N ALA A 198 -18.84 -2.87 -2.98
CA ALA A 198 -18.57 -1.43 -3.09
C ALA A 198 -17.72 -1.09 -4.32
N ILE A 199 -16.65 -1.84 -4.58
CA ILE A 199 -15.76 -1.60 -5.74
C ILE A 199 -16.46 -1.90 -7.06
N THR A 200 -17.20 -3.01 -7.16
CA THR A 200 -17.97 -3.34 -8.37
C THR A 200 -18.99 -2.23 -8.67
N THR A 201 -19.71 -1.76 -7.66
CA THR A 201 -20.66 -0.64 -7.81
C THR A 201 -19.94 0.64 -8.24
N ALA A 202 -18.80 0.96 -7.63
CA ALA A 202 -18.00 2.14 -7.99
C ALA A 202 -17.54 2.12 -9.45
N LYS A 203 -17.03 0.96 -9.93
CA LYS A 203 -16.64 0.76 -11.33
C LYS A 203 -17.81 0.97 -12.29
N GLN A 204 -18.99 0.43 -11.97
CA GLN A 204 -20.21 0.63 -12.77
C GLN A 204 -20.62 2.11 -12.85
N ASN A 205 -20.29 2.90 -11.83
CA ASN A 205 -20.54 4.34 -11.79
C ASN A 205 -19.37 5.19 -12.33
N GLY A 206 -18.36 4.57 -12.94
CA GLY A 206 -17.27 5.27 -13.64
C GLY A 206 -16.02 5.54 -12.80
N VAL A 207 -15.97 5.12 -11.53
CA VAL A 207 -14.73 5.14 -10.74
C VAL A 207 -13.73 4.17 -11.38
N ARG A 208 -12.51 4.63 -11.64
CA ARG A 208 -11.48 3.81 -12.29
C ARG A 208 -10.60 3.17 -11.22
N VAL A 209 -10.35 1.86 -11.35
CA VAL A 209 -9.47 1.14 -10.43
C VAL A 209 -8.15 0.89 -11.14
N LEU A 210 -7.07 1.32 -10.50
CA LEU A 210 -5.70 1.13 -10.97
C LEU A 210 -4.95 0.28 -9.96
N ALA A 211 -4.08 -0.60 -10.44
CA ALA A 211 -3.19 -1.38 -9.59
C ALA A 211 -1.79 -1.35 -10.20
N TYR A 212 -0.78 -1.13 -9.36
CA TYR A 212 0.62 -1.13 -9.77
C TYR A 212 1.41 -2.05 -8.85
N ASP A 213 2.30 -2.85 -9.43
CA ASP A 213 3.35 -3.48 -8.66
C ASP A 213 4.43 -2.45 -8.29
N THR A 214 5.39 -2.88 -7.48
CA THR A 214 6.52 -2.04 -7.10
C THR A 214 7.82 -2.83 -7.15
N MET A 215 8.90 -2.13 -7.48
CA MET A 215 10.24 -2.64 -7.22
C MET A 215 10.62 -2.26 -5.79
N THR A 216 10.80 -3.27 -4.95
CA THR A 216 11.15 -3.12 -3.54
C THR A 216 12.52 -3.72 -3.25
N GLY A 217 13.21 -3.10 -2.30
CA GLY A 217 14.47 -3.58 -1.76
C GLY A 217 14.53 -3.30 -0.25
N PRO A 218 15.68 -3.58 0.40
CA PRO A 218 15.85 -3.26 1.80
C PRO A 218 15.72 -1.75 2.09
N ASP A 219 16.07 -0.90 1.13
CA ASP A 219 16.17 0.56 1.24
C ASP A 219 15.38 1.33 0.18
N GLN A 220 14.50 0.66 -0.58
CA GLN A 220 13.76 1.33 -1.64
C GLN A 220 12.36 0.76 -1.86
N ILE A 221 11.50 1.63 -2.38
CA ILE A 221 10.25 1.27 -3.03
C ILE A 221 9.99 2.27 -4.17
N THR A 222 9.83 1.74 -5.37
CA THR A 222 9.57 2.52 -6.58
C THR A 222 8.42 1.91 -7.35
N LEU A 223 7.63 2.75 -8.03
CA LEU A 223 6.50 2.29 -8.83
C LEU A 223 7.02 1.38 -9.96
N GLY A 224 6.38 0.23 -10.13
CA GLY A 224 6.64 -0.67 -11.23
C GLY A 224 5.64 -0.47 -12.37
N ASN A 225 5.16 -1.57 -12.92
CA ASN A 225 4.20 -1.61 -14.00
C ASN A 225 2.76 -1.56 -13.48
N GLU A 226 1.86 -1.04 -14.32
CA GLU A 226 0.43 -1.28 -14.13
C GLU A 226 0.15 -2.77 -14.28
N ILE A 227 -0.61 -3.32 -13.34
CA ILE A 227 -1.02 -4.72 -13.32
C ILE A 227 -2.54 -4.84 -13.43
N PRO A 228 -3.06 -5.91 -14.06
CA PRO A 228 -4.49 -6.19 -14.08
C PRO A 228 -5.11 -6.26 -12.69
N PHE A 229 -6.27 -5.63 -12.54
CA PHE A 229 -7.14 -5.74 -11.39
C PHE A 229 -8.43 -6.46 -11.77
N ASP A 230 -8.79 -7.51 -11.03
CA ASP A 230 -10.06 -8.23 -11.20
C ASP A 230 -10.59 -8.64 -9.81
N GLU A 231 -11.65 -7.98 -9.36
CA GLU A 231 -12.33 -8.24 -8.08
C GLU A 231 -13.11 -9.56 -8.01
N HIS A 232 -13.16 -10.31 -9.11
CA HIS A 232 -13.80 -11.63 -9.19
C HIS A 232 -12.82 -12.79 -9.11
N LEU A 233 -11.51 -12.55 -9.25
CA LEU A 233 -10.51 -13.60 -9.09
C LEU A 233 -10.49 -14.10 -7.64
N PRO A 234 -10.59 -15.42 -7.40
CA PRO A 234 -10.49 -15.96 -6.05
C PRO A 234 -9.08 -15.78 -5.50
N PHE A 235 -8.99 -15.52 -4.20
CA PHE A 235 -7.73 -15.47 -3.47
C PHE A 235 -7.71 -16.52 -2.37
N SER A 236 -6.56 -17.18 -2.20
CA SER A 236 -6.31 -18.09 -1.09
C SER A 236 -5.04 -17.66 -0.37
N GLU A 237 -5.10 -17.52 0.95
CA GLU A 237 -3.92 -17.20 1.74
C GLU A 237 -2.86 -18.29 1.64
N ILE A 238 -1.61 -17.87 1.87
CA ILE A 238 -0.51 -18.82 2.03
C ILE A 238 -0.78 -19.69 3.27
N ASN A 239 -0.55 -20.99 3.13
CA ASN A 239 -0.57 -21.88 4.28
C ASN A 239 0.64 -21.58 5.19
N LEU A 240 0.39 -21.07 6.39
CA LEU A 240 1.46 -20.72 7.33
C LEU A 240 2.31 -21.93 7.76
N ASN A 241 1.77 -23.16 7.67
CA ASN A 241 2.52 -24.38 7.98
C ASN A 241 3.50 -24.78 6.87
N SER A 242 3.43 -24.15 5.69
CA SER A 242 4.39 -24.37 4.60
C SER A 242 5.47 -23.29 4.52
N LEU A 243 5.57 -22.42 5.54
CA LEU A 243 6.47 -21.26 5.59
C LEU A 243 7.61 -21.40 6.59
#